data_AF-A0A2N2KLP6-F1
#
_entry.id   AF-A0A2N2KLP6-F1
#
_cell.length_a   1.000
_cell.length_b   1.000
_cell.length_c   1.000
_cell.angle_alpha   90.00
_cell.angle_beta   90.00
_cell.angle_gamma   90.00
#
_symmetry.space_group_name_H-M   'P 1'
#
loop_
_entity.id
_entity.type
_entity.pdbx_description
1 polymer ?
#
loop_
_entity_poly.entity_id
_entity_poly.type
_entity_poly.pdbx_seq_one_letter_code
_entity_poly.pdbx_strand_id
1 'polypeptide(L)'
;MKRQIIKIDEEKCTGCGLCIPNCHEQAIQIINGKARLINDAICDGLGACLGECPEGALTLEERDAEPFDEKKVRAHLEHREEAASGDEKNIAGKSLDALFDNEAGNPLKLINGLQTMRSCPGSAPAVFEKKLPTAANASHEDAQQSELTHWPIQLHLLNPVADFFRGKDVVLAADCVAFSLAGFHNRFLKGKNLAIACPKLDSDLEVYAEKIRRMVDEAKINTLTVIMMQVPCCRGLLQIAQAALQKAQRKVPLKAVIISTQGEVLSEEWL
;
A
#
# COMPACT_ATOMS: atom_id res chain seq x y z
N MET A 1 3.75 25.49 -5.93
CA MET A 1 2.68 25.05 -6.86
C MET A 1 1.45 24.73 -6.04
N LYS A 2 0.23 24.95 -6.56
CA LYS A 2 -0.98 24.54 -5.84
C LYS A 2 -1.08 23.01 -5.78
N ARG A 3 -1.17 22.47 -4.57
CA ARG A 3 -1.38 21.03 -4.32
C ARG A 3 -2.13 20.82 -3.02
N GLN A 4 -2.68 19.62 -2.83
CA GLN A 4 -3.26 19.24 -1.55
C GLN A 4 -2.15 19.01 -0.52
N ILE A 5 -2.35 19.56 0.67
CA ILE A 5 -1.41 19.46 1.79
C ILE A 5 -2.18 19.43 3.11
N ILE A 6 -1.56 18.87 4.15
CA ILE A 6 -2.15 18.80 5.48
C ILE A 6 -2.23 20.19 6.09
N LYS A 7 -3.44 20.57 6.48
CA LYS A 7 -3.74 21.73 7.32
C LYS A 7 -3.95 21.25 8.75
N ILE A 8 -3.33 21.93 9.70
CA ILE A 8 -3.48 21.66 11.13
C ILE A 8 -4.18 22.84 11.79
N ASP A 9 -5.32 22.59 12.41
CA ASP A 9 -6.07 23.53 13.23
C ASP A 9 -5.43 23.58 14.63
N GLU A 10 -4.72 24.67 14.92
CA GLU A 10 -4.02 24.85 16.19
C GLU A 10 -4.97 24.98 17.39
N GLU A 11 -6.21 25.43 17.18
CA GLU A 11 -7.19 25.58 18.26
C GLU A 11 -7.66 24.20 18.72
N LYS A 12 -7.89 23.28 17.78
CA LYS A 12 -8.31 21.90 18.07
C LYS A 12 -7.16 20.98 18.46
N CYS A 13 -5.95 21.25 17.97
CA CYS A 13 -4.82 20.36 18.22
C CYS A 13 -4.43 20.36 19.71
N THR A 14 -4.47 19.20 20.36
CA THR A 14 -4.06 19.07 21.78
C THR A 14 -2.58 18.73 21.96
N GLY A 15 -1.85 18.51 20.85
CA GLY A 15 -0.45 18.09 20.90
C GLY A 15 -0.23 16.63 21.25
N CYS A 16 -1.28 15.79 21.21
CA CYS A 16 -1.20 14.38 21.61
C CYS A 16 -0.22 13.52 20.79
N GLY A 17 0.18 13.97 19.59
CA GLY A 17 1.20 13.31 18.77
C GLY A 17 0.76 12.07 18.01
N LEU A 18 -0.51 11.65 18.10
CA LEU A 18 -1.02 10.44 17.43
C LEU A 18 -0.92 10.46 15.90
N CYS A 19 -0.84 11.65 15.29
CA CYS A 19 -0.62 11.82 13.86
C CYS A 19 0.81 11.50 13.40
N ILE A 20 1.81 11.54 14.30
CA ILE A 20 3.24 11.42 13.95
C ILE A 20 3.61 10.01 13.49
N PRO A 21 3.27 8.92 14.22
CA PRO A 21 3.63 7.56 13.80
C PRO A 21 3.02 7.15 12.45
N ASN A 22 1.95 7.85 12.03
CA ASN A 22 1.19 7.56 10.84
C ASN A 22 1.59 8.45 9.64
N CYS A 23 2.64 9.26 9.77
CA CYS A 23 3.24 10.03 8.68
C CYS A 23 4.55 9.37 8.27
N HIS A 24 4.55 8.66 7.14
CA HIS A 24 5.69 7.86 6.67
C HIS A 24 6.92 8.74 6.38
N GLU A 25 6.67 9.93 5.84
CA GLU A 25 7.67 10.92 5.49
C GLU A 25 8.15 11.72 6.71
N GLN A 26 7.54 11.47 7.88
CA GLN A 26 7.80 12.16 9.16
C GLN A 26 7.69 13.70 9.06
N ALA A 27 6.80 14.18 8.20
CA ALA A 27 6.58 15.60 7.93
C ALA A 27 5.95 16.38 9.09
N ILE A 28 5.42 15.70 10.11
CA ILE A 28 4.74 16.30 11.25
C ILE A 28 5.57 16.10 12.52
N GLN A 29 5.74 17.17 13.30
CA GLN A 29 6.35 17.13 14.63
C GLN A 29 5.52 17.91 15.65
N ILE A 30 5.71 17.61 16.94
CA ILE A 30 5.16 18.46 18.00
C ILE A 30 6.16 19.59 18.28
N ILE A 31 5.72 20.82 18.04
CA ILE A 31 6.48 22.04 18.30
C ILE A 31 5.59 22.97 19.11
N ASN A 32 6.06 23.37 20.30
CA ASN A 32 5.31 24.18 21.27
C ASN A 32 3.97 23.54 21.67
N GLY A 33 3.97 22.22 21.88
CA GLY A 33 2.77 21.48 22.31
C GLY A 33 1.68 21.35 21.24
N LYS A 34 1.98 21.66 19.97
CA LYS A 34 1.04 21.53 18.84
C LYS A 34 1.71 20.78 17.69
N ALA A 35 0.92 20.02 16.94
CA ALA A 35 1.40 19.40 15.71
C ALA A 35 1.68 20.50 14.67
N ARG A 36 2.83 20.42 14.02
CA ARG A 36 3.24 21.33 12.95
C ARG A 36 3.84 20.54 11.81
N LEU A 37 3.55 20.99 10.59
CA LEU A 37 4.27 20.55 9.42
C LEU A 37 5.66 21.21 9.43
N ILE A 38 6.71 20.42 9.39
CA ILE A 38 8.08 20.95 9.49
C ILE A 38 8.64 21.38 8.14
N ASN A 39 8.13 20.80 7.04
CA ASN A 39 8.51 21.16 5.68
C ASN A 39 7.43 20.68 4.70
N ASP A 40 6.97 21.60 3.84
CA ASP A 40 5.98 21.31 2.81
C ASP A 40 6.46 20.26 1.80
N ALA A 41 7.75 20.27 1.45
CA ALA A 41 8.33 19.40 0.44
C ALA A 41 8.41 17.92 0.85
N ILE A 42 8.24 17.62 2.13
CA ILE A 42 8.23 16.23 2.64
C ILE A 42 6.82 15.76 3.03
N CYS A 43 5.79 16.62 2.92
CA CYS A 43 4.41 16.18 3.05
C CYS A 43 3.90 15.74 1.69
N ASP A 44 3.54 14.48 1.50
CA ASP A 44 3.01 14.00 0.21
C ASP A 44 1.59 14.52 -0.08
N GLY A 45 0.82 14.83 0.96
CA GLY A 45 -0.58 15.26 0.87
C GLY A 45 -1.58 14.08 0.86
N LEU A 46 -1.13 12.86 1.19
CA LEU A 46 -1.95 11.65 1.12
C LEU A 46 -3.05 11.59 2.19
N GLY A 47 -2.85 12.23 3.34
CA GLY A 47 -3.87 12.28 4.40
C GLY A 47 -3.87 11.09 5.37
N ALA A 48 -2.82 10.28 5.41
CA ALA A 48 -2.72 9.13 6.35
C ALA A 48 -2.93 9.53 7.82
N CYS A 49 -2.53 10.75 8.21
CA CYS A 49 -2.67 11.27 9.56
C CYS A 49 -4.08 11.77 9.94
N LEU A 50 -5.01 11.90 8.99
CA LEU A 50 -6.32 12.53 9.21
C LEU A 50 -7.20 11.73 10.20
N GLY A 51 -7.24 10.40 10.03
CA GLY A 51 -8.05 9.50 10.87
C GLY A 51 -7.53 9.31 12.29
N GLU A 52 -6.29 9.73 12.54
CA GLU A 52 -5.56 9.50 13.80
C GLU A 52 -5.76 10.64 14.80
N CYS A 53 -6.35 11.76 14.36
CA CYS A 53 -6.61 12.89 15.22
C CYS A 53 -7.97 12.75 15.91
N PRO A 54 -8.03 12.47 17.22
CA PRO A 54 -9.31 12.35 17.92
C PRO A 54 -10.11 13.66 17.94
N GLU A 55 -9.42 14.80 17.86
CA GLU A 55 -10.02 16.13 17.86
C GLU A 55 -10.42 16.62 16.44
N GLY A 56 -10.12 15.83 15.40
CA GLY A 56 -10.34 16.23 14.01
C GLY A 56 -9.60 17.51 13.62
N ALA A 57 -8.41 17.75 14.21
CA ALA A 57 -7.61 18.95 13.98
C ALA A 57 -6.86 18.95 12.64
N LEU A 58 -6.75 17.79 11.97
CA LEU A 58 -6.04 17.66 10.70
C LEU A 58 -7.06 17.57 9.56
N THR A 59 -6.86 18.38 8.52
CA THR A 59 -7.69 18.40 7.29
C THR A 59 -6.80 18.54 6.05
N LEU A 60 -7.34 18.31 4.86
CA LEU A 60 -6.67 18.63 3.60
C LEU A 60 -7.09 20.02 3.12
N GLU A 61 -6.12 20.83 2.71
CA GLU A 61 -6.38 22.08 2.01
C GLU A 61 -5.57 22.16 0.71
N GLU A 62 -6.09 22.89 -0.27
CA GLU A 62 -5.31 23.26 -1.45
C GLU A 62 -4.70 24.63 -1.23
N ARG A 63 -3.36 24.68 -1.15
CA ARG A 63 -2.60 25.94 -1.07
C ARG A 63 -1.35 25.88 -1.92
N ASP A 64 -0.72 27.03 -2.11
CA ASP A 64 0.60 27.08 -2.73
C ASP A 64 1.63 26.51 -1.74
N ALA A 65 2.32 25.46 -2.16
CA ALA A 65 3.30 24.73 -1.36
C ALA A 65 4.48 24.29 -2.23
N GLU A 66 5.62 24.03 -1.60
CA GLU A 66 6.75 23.40 -2.30
C GLU A 66 6.33 22.04 -2.88
N PRO A 67 6.81 21.67 -4.09
CA PRO A 67 6.59 20.34 -4.63
C PRO A 67 7.14 19.26 -3.69
N PHE A 68 6.46 18.11 -3.66
CA PHE A 68 6.96 16.96 -2.93
C PHE A 68 8.30 16.50 -3.52
N ASP A 69 9.27 16.21 -2.65
CA ASP A 69 10.63 15.84 -3.03
C ASP A 69 11.09 14.63 -2.22
N GLU A 70 11.06 13.45 -2.84
CA GLU A 70 11.52 12.19 -2.25
C GLU A 70 12.97 12.25 -1.76
N LYS A 71 13.83 13.06 -2.39
CA LYS A 71 15.23 13.22 -1.96
C LYS A 71 15.30 13.96 -0.63
N LYS A 72 14.45 14.98 -0.43
CA LYS A 72 14.35 15.70 0.85
C LYS A 72 13.77 14.80 1.94
N VAL A 73 12.80 13.94 1.61
CA VAL A 73 12.27 12.94 2.55
C VAL A 73 13.39 12.01 3.01
N ARG A 74 14.15 11.44 2.06
CA ARG A 74 15.27 10.53 2.38
C ARG A 74 16.31 11.19 3.26
N ALA A 75 16.76 12.39 2.90
CA ALA A 75 17.73 13.14 3.71
C ALA A 75 17.18 13.46 5.11
N HIS A 76 15.89 13.77 5.23
CA HIS A 76 15.24 14.01 6.52
C HIS A 76 15.25 12.76 7.42
N LEU A 77 14.99 11.59 6.84
CA LEU A 77 14.98 10.31 7.56
C LEU A 77 16.38 9.88 7.99
N GLU A 78 17.37 9.97 7.10
CA GLU A 78 18.78 9.61 7.36
C GLU A 78 19.37 10.41 8.54
N HIS A 79 19.12 11.73 8.59
CA HIS A 79 19.61 12.57 9.70
C HIS A 79 18.96 12.25 11.06
N ARG A 80 17.77 11.64 11.08
CA ARG A 80 17.10 11.25 12.33
C ARG A 80 17.60 9.92 12.86
N GLU A 81 18.02 8.99 11.99
CA GLU A 81 18.64 7.73 12.40
C GLU A 81 19.99 7.97 13.09
N GLU A 82 20.77 8.93 12.61
CA GLU A 82 22.03 9.33 13.27
C GLU A 82 21.79 9.92 14.66
N ALA A 83 20.76 10.75 14.83
CA ALA A 83 20.39 11.35 16.12
C ALA A 83 19.78 10.35 17.13
N ALA A 84 19.05 9.34 16.64
CA ALA A 84 18.42 8.32 17.49
C ALA A 84 19.42 7.29 18.06
N SER A 85 20.60 7.16 17.47
CA SER A 85 21.64 6.22 17.91
C SER A 85 22.39 6.63 19.19
N GLY A 86 22.07 7.79 19.79
CA GLY A 86 22.74 8.35 20.97
C GLY A 86 22.10 8.08 22.33
N ASP A 87 20.82 7.71 22.42
CA ASP A 87 20.03 7.85 23.66
C ASP A 87 19.29 6.58 24.13
N GLU A 88 19.83 5.37 23.89
CA GLU A 88 19.21 4.11 24.35
C GLU A 88 19.33 3.80 25.86
N LYS A 89 19.79 4.74 26.71
CA LYS A 89 20.06 4.42 28.13
C LYS A 89 19.12 4.98 29.18
N ASN A 90 18.06 5.73 28.85
CA ASN A 90 17.11 6.18 29.87
C ASN A 90 15.69 6.28 29.32
N ILE A 91 14.88 5.26 29.55
CA ILE A 91 13.53 5.31 30.18
C ILE A 91 13.12 3.85 30.41
N ALA A 92 13.60 3.30 31.52
CA ALA A 92 12.87 2.24 32.20
C ALA A 92 11.77 2.93 33.03
N GLY A 93 10.53 2.47 32.92
CA GLY A 93 9.49 2.77 33.91
C GLY A 93 8.25 3.48 33.38
N LYS A 94 7.41 2.71 32.69
CA LYS A 94 5.98 2.46 33.00
C LYS A 94 5.44 1.61 31.85
N SER A 95 5.24 0.32 32.10
CA SER A 95 4.73 -0.58 31.08
C SER A 95 3.36 -0.10 30.62
N LEU A 96 3.19 -0.13 29.30
CA LEU A 96 1.94 0.14 28.60
C LEU A 96 0.79 -0.77 29.08
N ASP A 97 1.14 -1.86 29.78
CA ASP A 97 0.21 -2.84 30.35
C ASP A 97 -0.82 -2.23 31.31
N ALA A 98 -0.46 -1.15 32.03
CA ALA A 98 -1.35 -0.54 33.03
C ALA A 98 -2.55 0.24 32.45
N LEU A 99 -2.62 0.45 31.12
CA LEU A 99 -3.70 1.18 30.46
C LEU A 99 -4.80 0.27 29.88
N PHE A 100 -4.62 -1.05 29.92
CA PHE A 100 -5.53 -2.01 29.26
C PHE A 100 -6.50 -2.76 30.20
N ASP A 101 -6.42 -2.52 31.52
CA ASP A 101 -7.15 -3.30 32.54
C ASP A 101 -8.50 -2.71 32.99
N ASN A 102 -9.17 -1.89 32.17
CA ASN A 102 -10.56 -1.48 32.46
C ASN A 102 -11.54 -2.38 31.70
N GLU A 103 -12.05 -3.39 32.41
CA GLU A 103 -12.80 -4.54 31.88
C GLU A 103 -14.24 -4.28 31.42
N ALA A 104 -14.76 -3.05 31.44
CA ALA A 104 -16.15 -2.79 31.08
C ALA A 104 -16.26 -1.97 29.78
N GLY A 105 -16.56 -2.65 28.67
CA GLY A 105 -17.15 -2.02 27.49
C GLY A 105 -16.22 -1.51 26.39
N ASN A 106 -14.96 -1.96 26.35
CA ASN A 106 -14.04 -1.57 25.26
C ASN A 106 -14.31 -2.39 23.97
N PRO A 107 -14.76 -1.78 22.85
CA PRO A 107 -14.98 -2.46 21.57
C PRO A 107 -13.71 -3.10 20.98
N LEU A 108 -12.52 -2.79 21.52
CA LEU A 108 -11.23 -3.37 21.11
C LEU A 108 -10.98 -4.80 21.64
N LYS A 109 -11.84 -5.37 22.50
CA LYS A 109 -11.73 -6.80 22.90
C LYS A 109 -12.17 -7.78 21.80
N LEU A 110 -12.78 -7.32 20.70
CA LEU A 110 -13.06 -8.19 19.53
C LEU A 110 -11.80 -8.57 18.73
N ILE A 111 -10.64 -8.03 19.08
CA ILE A 111 -9.39 -8.18 18.34
C ILE A 111 -8.44 -9.18 19.01
N ASN A 112 -8.97 -10.27 19.56
CA ASN A 112 -8.16 -11.40 20.02
C ASN A 112 -7.50 -12.08 18.80
N GLY A 113 -6.36 -11.55 18.37
CA GLY A 113 -5.61 -12.05 17.22
C GLY A 113 -4.71 -11.04 16.52
N LEU A 114 -4.82 -9.74 16.84
CA LEU A 114 -3.85 -8.76 16.34
C LEU A 114 -2.53 -8.99 17.09
N GLN A 115 -1.60 -9.70 16.44
CA GLN A 115 -0.19 -9.43 16.69
C GLN A 115 -0.01 -7.91 16.60
N THR A 116 0.62 -7.32 17.61
CA THR A 116 0.93 -5.90 17.68
C THR A 116 1.84 -5.53 16.49
N MET A 117 1.23 -5.31 15.32
CA MET A 117 1.93 -4.79 14.15
C MET A 117 2.29 -3.35 14.49
N ARG A 118 3.53 -3.13 14.92
CA ARG A 118 4.10 -1.81 15.25
C ARG A 118 4.27 -0.91 14.02
N SER A 119 3.84 -1.35 12.84
CA SER A 119 3.95 -0.66 11.55
C SER A 119 2.77 -1.00 10.64
N CYS A 120 2.32 -0.04 9.83
CA CYS A 120 1.35 -0.29 8.76
C CYS A 120 1.88 -1.40 7.83
N PRO A 121 1.12 -2.48 7.58
CA PRO A 121 1.55 -3.57 6.68
C PRO A 121 1.93 -3.08 5.27
N GLY A 122 1.36 -1.95 4.82
CA GLY A 122 1.73 -1.33 3.54
C GLY A 122 3.18 -0.86 3.45
N SER A 123 3.83 -0.58 4.58
CA SER A 123 5.21 -0.10 4.67
C SER A 123 6.22 -1.18 5.02
N ALA A 124 5.75 -2.38 5.38
CA ALA A 124 6.58 -3.53 5.72
C ALA A 124 6.21 -4.71 4.81
N PRO A 125 6.90 -4.90 3.66
CA PRO A 125 6.56 -5.96 2.73
C PRO A 125 6.63 -7.32 3.43
N ALA A 126 5.56 -8.10 3.33
CA ALA A 126 5.45 -9.42 3.91
C ALA A 126 5.34 -10.47 2.80
N VAL A 127 5.99 -11.61 3.01
CA VAL A 127 5.82 -12.82 2.18
C VAL A 127 5.14 -13.86 3.04
N PHE A 128 4.10 -14.51 2.49
CA PHE A 128 3.31 -15.50 3.21
C PHE A 128 3.76 -16.90 2.84
N GLU A 129 4.01 -17.74 3.85
CA GLU A 129 4.18 -19.16 3.64
C GLU A 129 2.82 -19.83 3.41
N LYS A 130 2.75 -20.66 2.36
CA LYS A 130 1.54 -21.44 2.09
C LYS A 130 1.41 -22.54 3.13
N LYS A 131 0.43 -22.41 4.03
CA LYS A 131 0.06 -23.53 4.92
C LYS A 131 -0.49 -24.67 4.06
N LEU A 132 0.25 -25.77 3.99
CA LEU A 132 -0.21 -26.99 3.32
C LEU A 132 -1.46 -27.51 4.05
N PRO A 133 -2.53 -27.90 3.33
CA PRO A 133 -3.69 -28.49 3.97
C PRO A 133 -3.29 -29.82 4.64
N THR A 134 -3.34 -29.84 5.97
CA THR A 134 -3.23 -31.08 6.74
C THR A 134 -4.48 -31.91 6.52
N ALA A 135 -4.31 -33.20 6.20
CA ALA A 135 -5.36 -34.16 5.87
C ALA A 135 -6.47 -34.33 6.94
N ALA A 136 -6.32 -33.75 8.13
CA ALA A 136 -7.25 -33.87 9.24
C ALA A 136 -8.47 -32.93 9.19
N ASN A 137 -8.51 -31.93 8.28
CA ASN A 137 -9.64 -30.99 8.16
C ASN A 137 -10.48 -31.20 6.89
N ALA A 138 -10.44 -32.39 6.29
CA ALA A 138 -11.19 -32.73 5.08
C ALA A 138 -12.65 -33.10 5.39
N SER A 139 -13.40 -32.22 6.03
CA SER A 139 -14.85 -32.33 6.12
C SER A 139 -15.51 -30.96 6.29
N HIS A 140 -16.45 -30.69 5.37
CA HIS A 140 -17.38 -29.55 5.26
C HIS A 140 -16.90 -28.33 4.45
N GLU A 141 -17.40 -28.29 3.19
CA GLU A 141 -17.51 -27.14 2.27
C GLU A 141 -16.20 -26.50 1.79
N ASP A 142 -16.09 -26.26 0.48
CA ASP A 142 -14.95 -25.68 -0.24
C ASP A 142 -14.46 -24.34 0.36
N ALA A 143 -13.74 -24.39 1.48
CA ALA A 143 -13.05 -23.23 2.02
C ALA A 143 -11.88 -22.92 1.08
N GLN A 144 -12.15 -22.10 0.08
CA GLN A 144 -11.18 -21.69 -0.92
C GLN A 144 -10.01 -20.98 -0.22
N GLN A 145 -8.85 -21.64 -0.18
CA GLN A 145 -7.65 -21.08 0.43
C GLN A 145 -7.16 -19.88 -0.38
N SER A 146 -6.75 -18.82 0.30
CA SER A 146 -6.13 -17.67 -0.37
C SER A 146 -4.85 -18.09 -1.08
N GLU A 147 -4.77 -17.76 -2.38
CA GLU A 147 -3.55 -17.90 -3.18
C GLU A 147 -2.63 -16.66 -3.12
N LEU A 148 -2.93 -15.67 -2.27
CA LEU A 148 -2.07 -14.50 -2.08
C LEU A 148 -0.80 -14.88 -1.30
N THR A 149 0.37 -14.49 -1.81
CA THR A 149 1.68 -14.87 -1.26
C THR A 149 2.50 -13.69 -0.75
N HIS A 150 2.01 -12.46 -0.91
CA HIS A 150 2.72 -11.25 -0.48
C HIS A 150 1.79 -10.10 -0.15
N TRP A 151 2.34 -9.10 0.54
CA TRP A 151 1.71 -7.82 0.83
C TRP A 151 2.77 -6.71 0.86
N PRO A 152 2.46 -5.46 0.46
CA PRO A 152 1.20 -4.95 -0.08
C PRO A 152 0.90 -5.40 -1.51
N ILE A 153 -0.35 -5.24 -1.96
CA ILE A 153 -0.75 -5.56 -3.33
C ILE A 153 -1.02 -4.33 -4.21
N GLN A 154 -1.18 -3.15 -3.61
CA GLN A 154 -1.42 -1.91 -4.33
C GLN A 154 -0.17 -1.49 -5.09
N LEU A 155 -0.26 -1.29 -6.40
CA LEU A 155 0.88 -0.93 -7.25
C LEU A 155 1.56 0.36 -6.77
N HIS A 156 0.79 1.29 -6.21
CA HIS A 156 1.31 2.50 -5.58
C HIS A 156 2.28 2.22 -4.43
N LEU A 157 2.02 1.19 -3.62
CA LEU A 157 2.84 0.82 -2.45
C LEU A 157 3.94 -0.19 -2.79
N LEU A 158 3.78 -0.92 -3.89
CA LEU A 158 4.69 -1.99 -4.26
C LEU A 158 6.10 -1.49 -4.61
N ASN A 159 7.11 -2.17 -4.06
CA ASN A 159 8.48 -2.09 -4.55
C ASN A 159 8.61 -2.98 -5.81
N PRO A 160 8.88 -2.42 -7.00
CA PRO A 160 8.93 -3.17 -8.25
C PRO A 160 10.09 -4.19 -8.32
N VAL A 161 11.07 -4.10 -7.41
CA VAL A 161 12.23 -5.00 -7.36
C VAL A 161 12.26 -5.88 -6.12
N ALA A 162 11.13 -6.01 -5.41
CA ALA A 162 11.03 -6.92 -4.28
C ALA A 162 11.32 -8.37 -4.72
N ASP A 163 11.98 -9.14 -3.85
CA ASP A 163 12.43 -10.50 -4.20
C ASP A 163 11.29 -11.45 -4.55
N PHE A 164 10.10 -11.23 -4.00
CA PHE A 164 8.93 -12.02 -4.37
C PHE A 164 8.51 -11.83 -5.83
N PHE A 165 8.88 -10.76 -6.53
CA PHE A 165 8.64 -10.62 -7.98
C PHE A 165 9.71 -11.31 -8.84
N ARG A 166 10.85 -11.68 -8.26
CA ARG A 166 12.01 -12.12 -9.02
C ARG A 166 11.71 -13.41 -9.81
N GLY A 167 11.74 -13.33 -11.14
CA GLY A 167 11.45 -14.47 -12.01
C GLY A 167 10.06 -15.08 -11.78
N LYS A 168 9.07 -14.26 -11.41
CA LYS A 168 7.67 -14.70 -11.23
C LYS A 168 6.77 -14.27 -12.37
N ASP A 169 5.66 -14.98 -12.51
CA ASP A 169 4.51 -14.50 -13.26
C ASP A 169 3.77 -13.44 -12.44
N VAL A 170 3.39 -12.34 -13.08
CA VAL A 170 2.71 -11.23 -12.41
C VAL A 170 1.32 -11.01 -12.99
N VAL A 171 0.34 -10.81 -12.11
CA VAL A 171 -1.00 -10.36 -12.42
C VAL A 171 -1.13 -8.90 -12.04
N LEU A 172 -1.39 -8.05 -13.03
CA LEU A 172 -1.82 -6.67 -12.84
C LEU A 172 -3.34 -6.61 -13.00
N ALA A 173 -4.09 -6.53 -11.91
CA ALA A 173 -5.55 -6.55 -11.94
C ALA A 173 -6.15 -5.19 -11.60
N ALA A 174 -7.23 -4.81 -12.28
CA ALA A 174 -8.04 -3.68 -11.84
C ALA A 174 -8.73 -4.01 -10.50
N ASP A 175 -8.85 -3.03 -9.61
CA ASP A 175 -9.34 -3.23 -8.22
C ASP A 175 -10.67 -3.99 -8.14
N CYS A 176 -11.62 -3.68 -9.03
CA CYS A 176 -12.95 -4.29 -9.02
C CYS A 176 -12.96 -5.76 -9.47
N VAL A 177 -11.90 -6.26 -10.12
CA VAL A 177 -11.86 -7.60 -10.73
C VAL A 177 -12.05 -8.70 -9.69
N ALA A 178 -11.26 -8.66 -8.61
CA ALA A 178 -11.30 -9.71 -7.59
C ALA A 178 -12.66 -9.78 -6.87
N PHE A 179 -13.37 -8.66 -6.79
CA PHE A 179 -14.70 -8.58 -6.19
C PHE A 179 -15.82 -8.98 -7.15
N SER A 180 -15.61 -8.80 -8.45
CA SER A 180 -16.61 -9.17 -9.47
C SER A 180 -16.49 -10.64 -9.89
N LEU A 181 -15.27 -11.21 -9.84
CA LEU A 181 -15.00 -12.60 -10.26
C LEU A 181 -14.83 -13.53 -9.06
N ALA A 182 -15.85 -14.35 -8.77
CA ALA A 182 -15.87 -15.28 -7.63
C ALA A 182 -14.60 -16.18 -7.53
N GLY A 183 -14.09 -16.67 -8.65
CA GLY A 183 -12.95 -17.59 -8.70
C GLY A 183 -11.57 -16.95 -8.84
N PHE A 184 -11.40 -15.64 -8.58
CA PHE A 184 -10.18 -14.89 -8.92
C PHE A 184 -8.87 -15.55 -8.43
N HIS A 185 -8.82 -15.93 -7.15
CA HIS A 185 -7.60 -16.50 -6.56
C HIS A 185 -7.18 -17.80 -7.27
N ASN A 186 -8.12 -18.72 -7.49
CA ASN A 186 -7.85 -20.00 -8.12
C ASN A 186 -7.54 -19.86 -9.62
N ARG A 187 -8.26 -18.99 -10.32
CA ARG A 187 -8.18 -18.88 -11.78
C ARG A 187 -6.99 -18.05 -12.24
N PHE A 188 -6.70 -16.95 -11.56
CA PHE A 188 -5.73 -15.97 -12.02
C PHE A 188 -4.56 -15.76 -11.07
N LEU A 189 -4.74 -15.89 -9.75
CA LEU A 189 -3.65 -15.59 -8.80
C LEU A 189 -2.77 -16.80 -8.46
N LYS A 190 -3.30 -18.02 -8.52
CA LYS A 190 -2.60 -19.24 -8.11
C LYS A 190 -1.21 -19.37 -8.76
N GLY A 191 -0.17 -19.35 -7.92
CA GLY A 191 1.23 -19.46 -8.35
C GLY A 191 1.83 -18.18 -8.96
N LYS A 192 1.10 -17.06 -8.92
CA LYS A 192 1.51 -15.76 -9.47
C LYS A 192 1.55 -14.70 -8.37
N ASN A 193 2.22 -13.59 -8.66
CA ASN A 193 2.26 -12.44 -7.77
C ASN A 193 1.29 -11.36 -8.23
N LEU A 194 0.60 -10.74 -7.27
CA LEU A 194 -0.41 -9.72 -7.54
C LEU A 194 0.16 -8.30 -7.49
N ALA A 195 -0.30 -7.46 -8.40
CA ALA A 195 -0.36 -6.01 -8.28
C ALA A 195 -1.78 -5.55 -8.67
N ILE A 196 -2.35 -4.60 -7.93
CA ILE A 196 -3.63 -3.97 -8.26
C ILE A 196 -3.48 -2.47 -8.47
N ALA A 197 -4.30 -1.92 -9.37
CA ALA A 197 -4.35 -0.49 -9.65
C ALA A 197 -5.69 -0.11 -10.30
N CYS A 198 -6.16 1.11 -10.06
CA CYS A 198 -7.35 1.65 -10.70
C CYS A 198 -7.02 2.92 -11.49
N PRO A 199 -6.92 2.88 -12.83
CA PRO A 199 -6.54 4.05 -13.63
C PRO A 199 -7.52 5.24 -13.54
N LYS A 200 -8.72 5.04 -12.96
CA LYS A 200 -9.70 6.11 -12.72
C LYS A 200 -9.54 6.78 -11.35
N LEU A 201 -9.11 6.03 -10.35
CA LEU A 201 -9.05 6.50 -8.96
C LEU A 201 -7.63 6.91 -8.57
N ASP A 202 -6.64 6.30 -9.20
CA ASP A 202 -5.24 6.52 -8.89
C ASP A 202 -4.71 7.76 -9.62
N SER A 203 -3.85 8.51 -8.93
CA SER A 203 -3.05 9.59 -9.52
C SER A 203 -1.69 9.08 -10.00
N ASP A 204 -0.99 9.92 -10.77
CA ASP A 204 0.42 9.70 -11.13
C ASP A 204 0.70 8.38 -11.88
N LEU A 205 -0.15 8.04 -12.85
CA LEU A 205 -0.09 6.80 -13.62
C LEU A 205 1.25 6.56 -14.35
N GLU A 206 2.05 7.61 -14.60
CA GLU A 206 3.41 7.47 -15.13
C GLU A 206 4.34 6.71 -14.17
N VAL A 207 4.14 6.85 -12.85
CA VAL A 207 4.87 6.07 -11.83
C VAL A 207 4.57 4.58 -11.99
N TYR A 208 3.34 4.23 -12.37
CA TYR A 208 2.96 2.83 -12.57
C TYR A 208 3.63 2.24 -13.80
N ALA A 209 3.70 3.00 -14.90
CA ALA A 209 4.43 2.57 -16.08
C ALA A 209 5.91 2.32 -15.74
N GLU A 210 6.54 3.20 -14.96
CA GLU A 210 7.92 3.03 -14.53
C GLU A 210 8.09 1.82 -13.61
N LYS A 211 7.20 1.61 -12.62
CA LYS A 211 7.25 0.42 -11.76
C LYS A 211 7.13 -0.88 -12.55
N ILE A 212 6.22 -0.94 -13.52
CA ILE A 212 6.06 -2.12 -14.39
C ILE A 212 7.33 -2.34 -15.22
N ARG A 213 7.92 -1.28 -15.81
CA ARG A 213 9.18 -1.37 -16.54
C ARG A 213 10.30 -1.94 -15.66
N ARG A 214 10.40 -1.47 -14.41
CA ARG A 214 11.38 -1.96 -13.43
C ARG A 214 11.13 -3.42 -13.03
N MET A 215 9.88 -3.85 -12.86
CA MET A 215 9.57 -5.27 -12.65
C MET A 215 10.07 -6.13 -13.81
N VAL A 216 9.94 -5.64 -15.04
CA VAL A 216 10.40 -6.34 -16.25
C VAL A 216 11.92 -6.38 -16.36
N ASP A 217 12.61 -5.27 -16.19
CA ASP A 217 14.05 -5.18 -16.42
C ASP A 217 14.87 -5.66 -15.22
N GLU A 218 14.49 -5.27 -14.00
CA GLU A 218 15.28 -5.49 -12.78
C GLU A 218 14.83 -6.75 -12.01
N ALA A 219 13.53 -6.90 -11.71
CA ALA A 219 13.02 -8.11 -11.07
C ALA A 219 12.95 -9.30 -12.03
N LYS A 220 13.05 -9.03 -13.33
CA LYS A 220 13.05 -10.04 -14.39
C LYS A 220 11.83 -10.96 -14.37
N ILE A 221 10.62 -10.40 -14.23
CA ILE A 221 9.38 -11.16 -14.28
C ILE A 221 9.28 -12.02 -15.56
N ASN A 222 8.58 -13.15 -15.48
CA ASN A 222 8.43 -14.13 -16.55
C ASN A 222 7.31 -13.78 -17.51
N THR A 223 6.16 -13.37 -16.98
CA THR A 223 4.96 -12.97 -17.74
C THR A 223 4.24 -11.83 -17.02
N LEU A 224 3.53 -11.00 -17.79
CA LEU A 224 2.63 -9.99 -17.28
C LEU A 224 1.21 -10.28 -17.79
N THR A 225 0.27 -10.52 -16.88
CA THR A 225 -1.16 -10.69 -17.20
C THR A 225 -1.93 -9.49 -16.69
N VAL A 226 -2.54 -8.72 -17.59
CA VAL A 226 -3.40 -7.57 -17.26
C VAL A 226 -4.85 -8.01 -17.27
N ILE A 227 -5.53 -7.86 -16.14
CA ILE A 227 -6.94 -8.23 -15.99
C ILE A 227 -7.75 -6.97 -15.75
N MET A 228 -8.70 -6.70 -16.65
CA MET A 228 -9.48 -5.48 -16.67
C MET A 228 -10.98 -5.78 -16.71
N MET A 229 -11.79 -4.85 -16.21
CA MET A 229 -13.24 -4.92 -16.40
C MET A 229 -13.62 -4.43 -17.80
N GLN A 230 -14.78 -4.83 -18.31
CA GLN A 230 -15.32 -4.41 -19.62
C GLN A 230 -15.55 -2.90 -19.75
N VAL A 231 -15.58 -2.18 -18.62
CA VAL A 231 -15.87 -0.75 -18.55
C VAL A 231 -14.72 0.09 -19.13
N PRO A 232 -15.04 1.25 -19.75
CA PRO A 232 -14.05 2.04 -20.49
C PRO A 232 -12.89 2.54 -19.62
N CYS A 233 -13.11 2.79 -18.33
CA CYS A 233 -12.05 3.26 -17.43
C CYS A 233 -10.91 2.26 -17.29
N CYS A 234 -11.16 0.95 -17.40
CA CYS A 234 -10.12 -0.06 -17.18
C CYS A 234 -9.17 -0.23 -18.38
N ARG A 235 -9.49 0.36 -19.55
CA ARG A 235 -8.59 0.35 -20.73
C ARG A 235 -7.26 1.03 -20.45
N GLY A 236 -7.24 2.02 -19.55
CA GLY A 236 -6.01 2.72 -19.15
C GLY A 236 -4.98 1.76 -18.54
N LEU A 237 -5.40 0.70 -17.86
CA LEU A 237 -4.49 -0.25 -17.23
C LEU A 237 -3.64 -1.01 -18.27
N LEU A 238 -4.25 -1.43 -19.37
CA LEU A 238 -3.53 -2.06 -20.49
C LEU A 238 -2.58 -1.08 -21.17
N GLN A 239 -3.01 0.17 -21.37
CA GLN A 239 -2.20 1.21 -21.99
C GLN A 239 -0.93 1.50 -21.16
N ILE A 240 -1.07 1.61 -19.83
CA ILE A 240 0.06 1.78 -18.91
C ILE A 240 1.03 0.60 -19.03
N ALA A 241 0.52 -0.64 -19.01
CA ALA A 241 1.35 -1.83 -19.17
C ALA A 241 2.09 -1.84 -20.51
N GLN A 242 1.40 -1.57 -21.62
CA GLN A 242 2.01 -1.52 -22.95
C GLN A 242 3.07 -0.41 -23.05
N ALA A 243 2.80 0.78 -22.52
CA ALA A 243 3.76 1.88 -22.49
C ALA A 243 5.01 1.52 -21.68
N ALA A 244 4.86 0.80 -20.57
CA ALA A 244 5.98 0.27 -19.79
C ALA A 244 6.81 -0.73 -20.59
N LEU A 245 6.16 -1.68 -21.27
CA LEU A 245 6.84 -2.72 -22.06
C LEU A 245 7.57 -2.15 -23.28
N GLN A 246 7.04 -1.09 -23.90
CA GLN A 246 7.73 -0.39 -24.99
C GLN A 246 9.03 0.29 -24.54
N LYS A 247 9.09 0.75 -23.29
CA LYS A 247 10.27 1.38 -22.68
C LYS A 247 11.23 0.37 -22.04
N ALA A 248 10.81 -0.88 -21.84
CA ALA A 248 11.62 -1.91 -21.21
C ALA A 248 12.70 -2.44 -22.15
N GLN A 249 13.85 -2.83 -21.59
CA GLN A 249 14.92 -3.46 -22.37
C GLN A 249 14.63 -4.93 -22.64
N ARG A 250 13.95 -5.61 -21.71
CA ARG A 250 13.52 -7.01 -21.87
C ARG A 250 12.12 -7.10 -22.48
N LYS A 251 11.94 -8.08 -23.35
CA LYS A 251 10.60 -8.49 -23.81
C LYS A 251 10.01 -9.47 -22.81
N VAL A 252 8.79 -9.21 -22.37
CA VAL A 252 7.99 -10.10 -21.52
C VAL A 252 6.68 -10.42 -22.24
N PRO A 253 6.19 -11.67 -22.25
CA PRO A 253 4.88 -12.00 -22.77
C PRO A 253 3.78 -11.24 -22.00
N LEU A 254 2.92 -10.55 -22.74
CA LEU A 254 1.77 -9.82 -22.22
C LEU A 254 0.48 -10.58 -22.53
N LYS A 255 -0.32 -10.85 -21.50
CA LYS A 255 -1.68 -11.38 -21.66
C LYS A 255 -2.70 -10.34 -21.20
N ALA A 256 -3.73 -10.10 -21.99
CA ALA A 256 -4.87 -9.27 -21.62
C ALA A 256 -6.11 -10.15 -21.36
N VAL A 257 -6.84 -9.85 -20.29
CA VAL A 257 -8.07 -10.54 -19.90
C VAL A 257 -9.15 -9.51 -19.61
N ILE A 258 -10.35 -9.70 -20.18
CA ILE A 258 -11.49 -8.82 -19.96
C ILE A 258 -12.58 -9.55 -19.17
N ILE A 259 -13.02 -8.93 -18.07
CA ILE A 259 -14.07 -9.43 -17.17
C ILE A 259 -15.33 -8.58 -17.33
N SER A 260 -16.49 -9.20 -17.44
CA SER A 260 -17.77 -8.50 -17.50
C SER A 260 -18.13 -7.87 -16.16
N THR A 261 -19.06 -6.92 -16.16
CA THR A 261 -19.62 -6.37 -14.91
C THR A 261 -20.40 -7.40 -14.09
N GLN A 262 -20.65 -8.58 -14.64
CA GLN A 262 -21.34 -9.71 -14.02
C GLN A 262 -20.36 -10.83 -13.58
N GLY A 263 -19.06 -10.62 -13.72
CA GLY A 263 -18.04 -11.58 -13.28
C GLY A 263 -17.71 -12.69 -14.28
N GLU A 264 -18.16 -12.57 -15.52
CA GLU A 264 -17.85 -13.52 -16.60
C GLU A 264 -16.55 -13.12 -17.31
N VAL A 265 -15.84 -14.10 -17.87
CA VAL A 265 -14.66 -13.79 -18.69
C VAL A 265 -15.06 -13.66 -20.14
N LEU A 266 -14.86 -12.47 -20.69
CA LEU A 266 -15.24 -12.12 -22.06
C LEU A 266 -14.14 -12.45 -23.06
N SER A 267 -12.88 -12.23 -22.70
CA SER A 267 -11.73 -12.54 -23.57
C SER A 267 -10.45 -12.81 -22.79
N GLU A 268 -9.57 -13.60 -23.40
CA GLU A 268 -8.21 -13.89 -22.94
C GLU A 268 -7.27 -13.94 -24.15
N GLU A 269 -6.38 -12.96 -24.30
CA GLU A 269 -5.56 -12.77 -25.50
C GLU A 269 -4.09 -12.54 -25.13
N TRP A 270 -3.17 -13.16 -25.88
CA TRP A 270 -1.74 -12.86 -25.81
C TRP A 270 -1.39 -11.79 -26.84
N LEU A 271 -0.68 -10.75 -26.41
CA LEU A 271 -0.31 -9.57 -27.21
C LEU A 271 1.18 -9.56 -27.56
#